data_AF-A0A8J3Z4I4-F1
#
_entry.id   AF-A0A8J3Z4I4-F1
#
_cell.length_a   1.000
_cell.length_b   1.000
_cell.length_c   1.000
_cell.angle_alpha   90.00
_cell.angle_beta   90.00
_cell.angle_gamma   90.00
#
_symmetry.space_group_name_H-M   'P 1'
#
loop_
_entity.id
_entity.type
_entity.pdbx_description
1 polymer ?
#
loop_
_entity_poly.entity_id
_entity_poly.type
_entity_poly.pdbx_seq_one_letter_code
_entity_poly.pdbx_strand_id
1 'polypeptide(L)'
;MDRESETTAAILGLVREVLNKPTLGADQDVFDHGATSLAFVRILALVNERYGVMVPVAELAGSATARALAAHVVTVPTNIGA
;
A
#
# COMPACT_ATOMS: atom_id res chain seq x y z
N MET A 1 2.78 -20.29 -3.82
CA MET A 1 2.59 -19.16 -2.90
C MET A 1 2.54 -17.93 -3.79
N ASP A 2 1.40 -17.27 -3.85
CA ASP A 2 1.12 -16.24 -4.86
C ASP A 2 1.90 -14.95 -4.56
N ARG A 3 2.57 -14.38 -5.57
CA ARG A 3 3.37 -13.15 -5.44
C ARG A 3 2.58 -11.99 -4.82
N GLU A 4 1.29 -11.89 -5.14
CA GLU A 4 0.38 -10.89 -4.59
C GLU A 4 0.21 -11.00 -3.07
N SER A 5 0.12 -12.23 -2.54
CA SER A 5 -0.06 -12.44 -1.10
C SER A 5 1.19 -12.03 -0.32
N GLU A 6 2.38 -12.27 -0.86
CA GLU A 6 3.65 -11.85 -0.25
C GLU A 6 3.78 -10.32 -0.24
N THR A 7 3.49 -9.67 -1.38
CA THR A 7 3.47 -8.20 -1.47
C THR A 7 2.42 -7.60 -0.53
N THR A 8 1.23 -8.21 -0.43
CA THR A 8 0.18 -7.76 0.49
C THR A 8 0.64 -7.81 1.94
N ALA A 9 1.29 -8.90 2.37
CA ALA A 9 1.80 -9.02 3.74
C ALA A 9 2.90 -7.97 4.04
N ALA A 10 3.79 -7.73 3.08
CA ALA A 10 4.87 -6.75 3.21
C ALA A 10 4.33 -5.31 3.29
N ILE A 11 3.38 -4.94 2.44
CA ILE A 11 2.72 -3.62 2.46
C ILE A 11 1.90 -3.46 3.73
N LEU A 12 1.18 -4.50 4.15
CA LEU A 12 0.41 -4.48 5.40
C LEU A 12 1.32 -4.18 6.60
N GLY A 13 2.52 -4.78 6.66
CA GLY A 13 3.52 -4.44 7.69
C GLY A 13 3.84 -2.94 7.74
N LEU A 14 4.14 -2.34 6.59
CA LEU A 14 4.43 -0.90 6.48
C LEU A 14 3.24 -0.04 6.94
N VAL A 15 2.03 -0.39 6.51
CA VAL A 15 0.81 0.33 6.90
C VAL A 15 0.60 0.25 8.41
N ARG A 16 0.76 -0.93 9.00
CA ARG A 16 0.63 -1.14 10.45
C ARG A 16 1.65 -0.32 11.24
N GLU A 17 2.87 -0.20 10.75
CA GLU A 17 3.91 0.64 11.35
C GLU A 17 3.59 2.13 11.24
N VAL A 18 3.18 2.60 10.06
CA VAL A 18 2.87 4.02 9.84
C VAL A 18 1.64 4.47 10.65
N LEU A 19 0.63 3.62 10.77
CA LEU A 19 -0.60 3.91 11.51
C LEU A 19 -0.53 3.52 12.99
N ASN A 20 0.52 2.82 13.41
CA ASN A 20 0.63 2.19 14.73
C ASN A 20 -0.57 1.29 15.06
N LYS A 21 -0.99 0.48 14.08
CA LYS A 21 -2.19 -0.39 14.12
C LYS A 21 -1.83 -1.85 13.81
N PRO A 22 -1.20 -2.60 14.74
CA PRO A 22 -0.72 -3.96 14.47
C PRO A 22 -1.82 -4.97 14.12
N THR A 23 -3.08 -4.69 14.47
CA THR A 23 -4.24 -5.56 14.20
C THR A 23 -4.95 -5.25 12.88
N LEU A 24 -4.51 -4.26 12.11
CA LEU A 24 -5.13 -3.91 10.83
C LEU A 24 -5.06 -5.08 9.85
N GLY A 25 -6.17 -5.40 9.18
CA GLY A 25 -6.26 -6.41 8.13
C GLY A 25 -5.86 -5.88 6.75
N ALA A 26 -5.52 -6.78 5.82
CA ALA A 26 -5.11 -6.42 4.47
C ALA A 26 -6.22 -5.76 3.63
N ASP A 27 -7.48 -6.10 3.94
CA ASP A 27 -8.69 -5.67 3.25
C ASP A 27 -9.37 -4.47 3.95
N GLN A 28 -8.76 -3.95 5.01
CA GLN A 28 -9.29 -2.83 5.77
C GLN A 28 -8.78 -1.50 5.21
N ASP A 29 -9.68 -0.53 5.05
CA ASP A 29 -9.33 0.80 4.59
C ASP A 29 -8.52 1.54 5.66
N VAL A 30 -7.38 2.10 5.27
CA VAL A 30 -6.50 2.84 6.19
C VAL A 30 -7.14 4.11 6.72
N PHE A 31 -7.97 4.81 5.94
CA PHE A 31 -8.66 6.03 6.36
C PHE A 31 -9.70 5.73 7.44
N ASP A 32 -10.42 4.63 7.32
CA ASP A 32 -11.35 4.14 8.37
C ASP A 32 -10.64 3.85 9.70
N HIS A 33 -9.34 3.55 9.64
CA HIS A 33 -8.51 3.22 10.80
C HIS A 33 -7.67 4.41 11.32
N GLY A 34 -7.96 5.62 10.84
CA GLY A 34 -7.34 6.85 11.30
C GLY A 34 -6.11 7.30 10.50
N ALA A 35 -5.93 6.81 9.27
CA ALA A 35 -4.94 7.37 8.37
C ALA A 35 -5.29 8.82 8.06
N THR A 36 -4.34 9.70 8.33
CA THR A 36 -4.38 11.09 7.90
C THR A 36 -3.80 11.21 6.49
N SER A 37 -4.03 12.33 5.80
CA SER A 37 -3.41 12.60 4.49
C SER A 37 -1.89 12.45 4.54
N LEU A 38 -1.25 12.88 5.63
CA LEU A 38 0.21 12.73 5.79
C LEU A 38 0.61 11.26 5.97
N ALA A 39 -0.12 10.49 6.77
CA ALA A 39 0.15 9.06 6.94
C ALA A 39 -0.02 8.31 5.61
N PHE A 40 -1.08 8.64 4.87
CA PHE A 40 -1.34 8.06 3.56
C PHE A 40 -0.24 8.39 2.54
N VAL A 41 0.16 9.66 2.43
CA VAL A 41 1.29 10.08 1.59
C VAL A 41 2.58 9.35 1.98
N ARG A 42 2.84 9.15 3.28
CA ARG A 42 4.01 8.38 3.76
C ARG A 42 3.95 6.91 3.35
N ILE A 43 2.78 6.27 3.46
CA ILE A 43 2.58 4.88 3.00
C ILE A 43 2.89 4.78 1.51
N LEU A 44 2.34 5.69 0.69
CA LEU A 44 2.58 5.70 -0.75
C LEU A 44 4.05 5.93 -1.09
N ALA A 45 4.72 6.85 -0.42
CA ALA A 45 6.15 7.09 -0.62
C ALA A 45 6.99 5.84 -0.33
N LEU A 46 6.71 5.14 0.79
CA LEU A 46 7.42 3.91 1.16
C LEU A 46 7.16 2.76 0.17
N VAL A 47 5.92 2.62 -0.31
CA VAL A 47 5.57 1.62 -1.32
C VAL A 47 6.28 1.94 -2.65
N ASN A 48 6.22 3.20 -3.09
CA ASN A 48 6.86 3.65 -4.32
C ASN A 48 8.38 3.46 -4.28
N GLU A 49 9.02 3.78 -3.15
CA GLU A 49 10.47 3.58 -2.95
C GLU A 49 10.85 2.10 -2.92
N ARG A 50 10.09 1.27 -2.21
CA ARG A 50 10.40 -0.17 -2.06
C ARG A 50 10.18 -0.96 -3.35
N TYR A 51 9.16 -0.61 -4.13
CA TYR A 51 8.74 -1.40 -5.30
C TYR A 51 9.00 -0.71 -6.64
N GLY A 52 9.47 0.54 -6.64
CA GLY A 52 9.72 1.30 -7.88
C GLY A 52 8.45 1.57 -8.69
N VAL A 53 7.30 1.66 -8.01
CA VAL A 53 6.01 1.95 -8.65
C VAL A 53 5.55 3.37 -8.34
N MET A 54 4.55 3.85 -9.06
CA MET A 54 3.84 5.08 -8.75
C MET A 54 2.37 4.75 -8.62
N VAL A 55 1.86 4.66 -7.38
CA VAL A 55 0.43 4.43 -7.16
C VAL A 55 -0.31 5.76 -7.14
N PRO A 56 -1.25 6.02 -8.08
CA PRO A 56 -2.01 7.25 -8.10
C PRO A 56 -2.98 7.30 -6.92
N VAL A 57 -3.02 8.42 -6.20
CA VAL A 57 -3.99 8.64 -5.11
C VAL A 57 -5.43 8.44 -5.59
N ALA A 58 -5.72 8.82 -6.84
CA ALA A 58 -7.04 8.66 -7.44
C ALA A 58 -7.49 7.20 -7.57
N GLU A 59 -6.56 6.24 -7.71
CA GLU A 59 -6.88 4.81 -7.80
C GLU A 59 -7.16 4.19 -6.42
N LEU A 60 -6.77 4.88 -5.35
CA LEU A 60 -6.95 4.44 -3.97
C LEU A 60 -8.04 5.23 -3.23
N ALA A 61 -8.59 6.27 -3.84
CA ALA A 61 -9.65 7.09 -3.25
C ALA A 61 -10.92 6.24 -3.05
N GLY A 62 -11.13 5.74 -1.84
CA GLY A 62 -12.28 4.91 -1.44
C GLY A 62 -11.99 3.42 -1.23
N SER A 63 -10.77 2.95 -1.49
CA SER A 63 -10.34 1.57 -1.19
C SER A 63 -8.84 1.51 -0.91
N ALA A 64 -8.38 2.31 0.05
CA ALA A 64 -6.97 2.43 0.39
C ALA A 64 -6.53 1.28 1.32
N THR A 65 -6.50 0.06 0.79
CA THR A 65 -6.16 -1.15 1.54
C THR A 65 -4.77 -1.66 1.16
N ALA A 66 -4.16 -2.47 2.03
CA ALA A 66 -2.86 -3.08 1.72
C ALA A 66 -2.96 -4.04 0.52
N ARG A 67 -4.11 -4.72 0.34
CA ARG A 67 -4.36 -5.56 -0.83
C ARG A 67 -4.47 -4.74 -2.10
N ALA A 68 -5.19 -3.61 -2.09
CA ALA A 68 -5.30 -2.75 -3.27
C ALA A 68 -3.92 -2.25 -3.71
N LEU A 69 -3.11 -1.77 -2.75
CA LEU A 69 -1.72 -1.38 -3.00
C LEU A 69 -0.88 -2.52 -3.59
N ALA A 70 -1.01 -3.75 -3.07
CA ALA A 70 -0.29 -4.91 -3.57
C ALA A 70 -0.72 -5.31 -4.98
N ALA A 71 -2.01 -5.24 -5.29
CA ALA A 71 -2.53 -5.50 -6.62
C ALA A 71 -1.95 -4.52 -7.65
N HIS A 72 -1.81 -3.24 -7.32
CA HIS A 72 -1.12 -2.26 -8.18
C HIS A 72 0.36 -2.62 -8.40
N VAL A 73 1.08 -3.01 -7.34
CA VAL A 73 2.48 -3.41 -7.45
C VAL A 73 2.67 -4.64 -8.33
N VAL A 74 1.75 -5.61 -8.28
CA VAL A 74 1.84 -6.83 -9.09
C VAL A 74 1.44 -6.60 -10.55
N THR A 75 0.50 -5.68 -10.81
CA THR A 75 -0.03 -5.42 -12.15
C THR A 75 0.83 -4.45 -12.96
N VAL A 76 1.54 -3.54 -12.31
CA VAL A 76 2.47 -2.63 -12.98
C VAL A 76 3.82 -3.35 -13.14
N PRO A 77 4.22 -3.77 -14.35
CA PRO A 77 5.59 -4.21 -14.56
C PRO A 77 6.50 -3.04 -14.19
N THR A 78 7.40 -3.25 -13.24
CA THR A 78 8.30 -2.23 -12.70
C THR A 78 9.12 -1.62 -13.83
N ASN A 79 8.60 -0.59 -14.47
CA ASN A 79 9.33 0.19 -15.45
C ASN A 79 10.19 1.17 -14.66
N ILE A 80 11.33 0.68 -14.18
CA ILE A 80 12.46 1.52 -13.85
C ILE A 80 12.92 2.19 -15.16
N GLY A 81 12.22 3.25 -15.53
CA GLY A 81 12.49 4.02 -16.73
C GLY A 81 13.83 4.74 -16.61
N ALA A 82 14.76 4.27 -17.45
CA ALA A 82 15.80 5.00 -18.19
C ALA A 82 16.75 5.96 -17.44
#